data_AF-A0A522WNE4-F1
#
_entry.id   AF-A0A522WNE4-F1
#
_cell.length_a   1.000
_cell.length_b   1.000
_cell.length_c   1.000
_cell.angle_alpha   90.00
_cell.angle_beta   90.00
_cell.angle_gamma   90.00
#
_symmetry.space_group_name_H-M   'P 1'
#
loop_
_entity.id
_entity.type
_entity.pdbx_description
1 polymer ?
#
loop_
_entity_poly.entity_id
_entity_poly.type
_entity_poly.pdbx_seq_one_letter_code
_entity_poly.pdbx_strand_id
1 'polypeptide(L)'
;MLVCLVAVLAAALGVPTAAVAAGWNAAEAERTIAFGFTAIVERHLQPVTAASVAIDGLRGLAEIDPQIAVSLQGDRLRLTTSETTTSDYPAPAADDPQGWARTAVTAIGAARDASERLRDAEAERLYQAIFEGALGKADVYSRYAGAREAREHRASRNGFGGIGIKFDLVDSAPRIVEVIEDTPAARAGLQVGDVIVAIDGEMIRGMDRGEISNRLRGAVASELSMTVRRGKEPLQVALRRSLIVPRTVTMTLAGGVAEFKIGSFNQRTAYGLENLLKDARAKLGGGLQGVVLDMRGNPGGLLDKAVAVADLFIAHGPIVSTRGRHP
;
A
#
# COMPACT_ATOMS: atom_id res chain seq x y z
N MET A 1 -47.96 33.57 34.49
CA MET A 1 -47.63 33.12 33.13
C MET A 1 -46.23 32.53 33.15
N LEU A 2 -46.19 31.20 33.26
CA LEU A 2 -45.01 30.36 33.36
C LEU A 2 -44.50 30.11 31.93
N VAL A 3 -43.26 30.45 31.61
CA VAL A 3 -42.66 30.08 30.31
C VAL A 3 -41.56 29.06 30.59
N CYS A 4 -41.88 27.80 30.32
CA CYS A 4 -40.98 26.66 30.34
C CYS A 4 -39.92 26.80 29.24
N LEU A 5 -38.65 26.86 29.62
CA LEU A 5 -37.52 26.65 28.73
C LEU A 5 -37.18 25.15 28.73
N VAL A 6 -37.64 24.43 27.71
CA VAL A 6 -37.32 23.01 27.50
C VAL A 6 -35.92 22.93 26.88
N ALA A 7 -34.96 22.41 27.64
CA ALA A 7 -33.66 22.01 27.13
C ALA A 7 -33.82 20.70 26.34
N VAL A 8 -33.58 20.75 25.03
CA VAL A 8 -33.52 19.55 24.19
C VAL A 8 -32.12 18.95 24.29
N LEU A 9 -32.03 17.82 24.98
CA LEU A 9 -30.87 16.93 24.98
C LEU A 9 -30.78 16.25 23.61
N ALA A 10 -29.87 16.69 22.75
CA ALA A 10 -29.51 15.95 21.55
C ALA A 10 -28.42 14.94 21.91
N ALA A 11 -28.83 13.71 22.24
CA ALA A 11 -27.93 12.58 22.36
C ALA A 11 -27.38 12.23 20.97
N ALA A 12 -26.15 12.66 20.68
CA ALA A 12 -25.39 12.18 19.53
C ALA A 12 -24.96 10.73 19.82
N LEU A 13 -25.84 9.78 19.52
CA LEU A 13 -25.48 8.37 19.43
C LEU A 13 -24.55 8.21 18.24
N GLY A 14 -23.24 8.20 18.52
CA GLY A 14 -22.22 7.80 17.57
C GLY A 14 -22.44 6.34 17.19
N VAL A 15 -23.00 6.13 15.99
CA VAL A 15 -23.07 4.81 15.38
C VAL A 15 -21.63 4.36 15.11
N PRO A 16 -21.22 3.15 15.53
CA PRO A 16 -19.92 2.62 15.16
C PRO A 16 -19.89 2.47 13.64
N THR A 17 -18.94 3.14 12.99
CA THR A 17 -18.66 2.94 11.57
C THR A 17 -18.00 1.57 11.42
N ALA A 18 -18.85 0.54 11.40
CA ALA A 18 -18.51 -0.71 10.72
C ALA A 18 -18.05 -0.34 9.31
N ALA A 19 -16.91 -0.87 8.88
CA ALA A 19 -16.42 -0.68 7.52
C ALA A 19 -17.54 -1.06 6.56
N VAL A 20 -18.14 -0.05 5.93
CA VAL A 20 -19.11 -0.23 4.85
C VAL A 20 -18.36 -1.04 3.79
N ALA A 21 -18.81 -2.27 3.52
CA ALA A 21 -18.37 -3.01 2.34
C ALA A 21 -18.50 -2.04 1.16
N ALA A 22 -17.38 -1.68 0.54
CA ALA A 22 -17.29 -0.56 -0.37
C ALA A 22 -17.98 -0.97 -1.67
N GLY A 23 -19.31 -0.80 -1.69
CA GLY A 23 -20.12 -1.04 -2.88
C GLY A 23 -19.59 -0.23 -4.05
N TRP A 24 -19.74 -0.80 -5.25
CA TRP A 24 -19.36 -0.17 -6.50
C TRP A 24 -19.89 1.27 -6.62
N ASN A 25 -18.97 2.22 -6.74
CA ASN A 25 -19.27 3.63 -7.00
C ASN A 25 -18.80 3.98 -8.41
N ALA A 26 -19.75 4.25 -9.32
CA ALA A 26 -19.44 4.50 -10.72
C ALA A 26 -18.50 5.70 -10.94
N ALA A 27 -18.64 6.78 -10.15
CA ALA A 27 -17.77 7.95 -10.29
C ALA A 27 -16.34 7.70 -9.80
N GLU A 28 -16.18 6.88 -8.75
CA GLU A 28 -14.85 6.46 -8.29
C GLU A 28 -14.20 5.46 -9.24
N ALA A 29 -15.01 4.53 -9.78
CA ALA A 29 -14.57 3.58 -10.79
C ALA A 29 -14.11 4.29 -12.07
N GLU A 30 -14.85 5.30 -12.53
CA GLU A 30 -14.47 6.09 -13.71
C GLU A 30 -13.12 6.78 -13.49
N ARG A 31 -12.94 7.47 -12.36
CA ARG A 31 -11.65 8.11 -12.03
C ARG A 31 -10.50 7.11 -11.99
N THR A 32 -10.72 5.95 -11.38
CA THR A 32 -9.70 4.91 -11.22
C THR A 32 -9.32 4.30 -12.57
N ILE A 33 -10.31 3.87 -13.35
CA ILE A 33 -10.12 3.25 -14.66
C ILE A 33 -9.51 4.26 -15.64
N ALA A 34 -9.98 5.51 -15.66
CA ALA A 34 -9.44 6.55 -16.52
C ALA A 34 -7.97 6.85 -16.22
N PHE A 35 -7.61 6.96 -14.94
CA PHE A 35 -6.22 7.12 -14.54
C PHE A 35 -5.38 5.92 -14.99
N GLY A 36 -5.85 4.69 -14.76
CA GLY A 36 -5.13 3.49 -15.13
C GLY A 36 -4.95 3.32 -16.64
N PHE A 37 -5.99 3.53 -17.45
CA PHE A 37 -5.88 3.48 -18.91
C PHE A 37 -4.91 4.53 -19.45
N THR A 38 -4.99 5.77 -18.96
CA THR A 38 -4.05 6.84 -19.31
C THR A 38 -2.61 6.43 -18.95
N ALA A 39 -2.43 5.94 -17.72
CA ALA A 39 -1.14 5.51 -17.20
C ALA A 39 -0.51 4.38 -18.04
N ILE A 40 -1.31 3.42 -18.50
CA ILE A 40 -0.85 2.33 -19.35
C ILE A 40 -0.43 2.87 -20.72
N VAL A 41 -1.30 3.66 -21.39
CA VAL A 41 -1.03 4.20 -22.73
C VAL A 41 0.25 5.05 -22.76
N GLU A 42 0.45 5.90 -21.75
CA GLU A 42 1.61 6.79 -21.67
C GLU A 42 2.91 6.03 -21.36
N ARG A 43 2.86 5.00 -20.51
CA ARG A 43 4.07 4.32 -19.99
C ARG A 43 4.45 3.07 -20.76
N HIS A 44 3.56 2.50 -21.55
CA HIS A 44 3.84 1.29 -22.32
C HIS A 44 4.97 1.57 -23.33
N LEU A 45 6.02 0.73 -23.34
CA LEU A 45 7.20 0.93 -24.20
C LEU A 45 6.84 0.91 -25.69
N GLN A 46 6.02 -0.05 -26.09
CA GLN A 46 5.42 -0.10 -27.42
C GLN A 46 4.13 0.74 -27.42
N PRO A 47 3.86 1.57 -28.44
CA PRO A 47 2.62 2.33 -28.51
C PRO A 47 1.39 1.40 -28.48
N VAL A 48 0.46 1.68 -27.57
CA VAL A 48 -0.85 1.02 -27.48
C VAL A 48 -1.95 2.09 -27.52
N THR A 49 -3.14 1.70 -27.95
CA THR A 49 -4.30 2.61 -28.00
C THR A 49 -5.14 2.47 -26.72
N ALA A 50 -5.86 3.52 -26.35
CA ALA A 50 -6.83 3.44 -25.25
C ALA A 50 -7.90 2.36 -25.54
N ALA A 51 -8.32 2.22 -26.81
CA ALA A 51 -9.24 1.16 -27.23
C ALA A 51 -8.71 -0.25 -26.93
N SER A 52 -7.48 -0.56 -27.34
CA SER A 52 -6.90 -1.89 -27.08
C SER A 52 -6.77 -2.18 -25.59
N VAL A 53 -6.32 -1.20 -24.80
CA VAL A 53 -6.18 -1.32 -23.33
C VAL A 53 -7.54 -1.55 -22.68
N ALA A 54 -8.57 -0.81 -23.09
CA ALA A 54 -9.91 -0.93 -22.51
C ALA A 54 -10.62 -2.23 -22.89
N ILE A 55 -10.51 -2.66 -24.15
CA ILE A 55 -11.11 -3.92 -24.63
C ILE A 55 -10.45 -5.11 -23.94
N ASP A 56 -9.11 -5.15 -23.90
CA ASP A 56 -8.39 -6.23 -23.21
C ASP A 56 -8.68 -6.20 -21.71
N GLY A 57 -8.82 -5.01 -21.12
CA GLY A 57 -9.24 -4.87 -19.73
C GLY A 57 -10.63 -5.43 -19.46
N LEU A 58 -11.65 -5.04 -20.25
CA LEU A 58 -13.01 -5.54 -20.11
C LEU A 58 -13.11 -7.06 -20.30
N ARG A 59 -12.28 -7.65 -21.17
CA ARG A 59 -12.17 -9.12 -21.30
C ARG A 59 -11.72 -9.80 -20.02
N GLY A 60 -10.94 -9.12 -19.18
CA GLY A 60 -10.53 -9.61 -17.86
C GLY A 60 -11.70 -9.93 -16.93
N LEU A 61 -12.91 -9.38 -17.16
CA LEU A 61 -14.11 -9.74 -16.38
C LEU A 61 -14.46 -11.24 -16.48
N ALA A 62 -14.02 -11.92 -17.55
CA ALA A 62 -14.20 -13.36 -17.72
C ALA A 62 -13.52 -14.19 -16.61
N GLU A 63 -12.51 -13.62 -15.92
CA GLU A 63 -11.86 -14.25 -14.75
C GLU A 63 -12.77 -14.29 -13.51
N ILE A 64 -13.79 -13.42 -13.46
CA ILE A 64 -14.80 -13.45 -12.39
C ILE A 64 -16.00 -14.27 -12.83
N ASP A 65 -16.42 -14.09 -14.09
CA ASP A 65 -17.51 -14.85 -14.67
C ASP A 65 -17.20 -15.27 -16.12
N PRO A 66 -16.87 -16.56 -16.36
CA PRO A 66 -16.48 -17.05 -17.69
C PRO A 66 -17.55 -16.93 -18.77
N GLN A 67 -18.79 -16.62 -18.41
CA GLN A 67 -19.89 -16.39 -19.35
C GLN A 67 -19.86 -15.00 -19.97
N ILE A 68 -19.03 -14.09 -19.46
CA ILE A 68 -18.85 -12.75 -20.02
C ILE A 68 -17.95 -12.81 -21.24
N ALA A 69 -18.43 -12.29 -22.35
CA ALA A 69 -17.64 -12.06 -23.55
C ALA A 69 -17.71 -10.59 -23.98
N VAL A 70 -16.55 -10.06 -24.40
CA VAL A 70 -16.38 -8.68 -24.84
C VAL A 70 -15.81 -8.67 -26.25
N SER A 71 -16.52 -7.99 -27.16
CA SER A 71 -16.15 -7.88 -28.56
C SER A 71 -16.34 -6.46 -29.08
N LEU A 72 -15.58 -6.10 -30.11
CA LEU A 72 -15.77 -4.89 -30.88
C LEU A 72 -16.30 -5.31 -32.26
N GLN A 73 -17.50 -4.84 -32.62
CA GLN A 73 -18.11 -5.08 -33.93
C GLN A 73 -18.32 -3.74 -34.62
N GLY A 74 -17.48 -3.44 -35.62
CA GLY A 74 -17.46 -2.11 -36.24
C GLY A 74 -17.03 -1.04 -35.23
N ASP A 75 -17.88 -0.03 -35.06
CA ASP A 75 -17.71 1.07 -34.11
C ASP A 75 -18.46 0.83 -32.79
N ARG A 76 -18.81 -0.42 -32.47
CA ARG A 76 -19.64 -0.75 -31.30
C ARG A 76 -18.97 -1.76 -30.39
N LEU A 77 -18.86 -1.40 -29.11
CA LEU A 77 -18.43 -2.29 -28.04
C LEU A 77 -19.63 -3.10 -27.58
N ARG A 78 -19.52 -4.43 -27.68
CA ARG A 78 -20.55 -5.36 -27.23
C ARG A 78 -20.06 -6.21 -26.07
N LEU A 79 -20.85 -6.24 -25.01
CA LEU A 79 -20.70 -7.17 -23.90
C LEU A 79 -21.89 -8.13 -23.92
N THR A 80 -21.61 -9.43 -23.89
CA THR A 80 -22.62 -10.48 -23.92
C THR A 80 -22.43 -11.41 -22.72
N THR A 81 -23.53 -11.90 -22.17
CA THR A 81 -23.56 -13.10 -21.32
C THR A 81 -24.00 -14.31 -22.15
N SER A 82 -24.01 -15.51 -21.57
CA SER A 82 -24.39 -16.76 -22.25
C SER A 82 -25.79 -16.76 -22.88
N GLU A 83 -26.66 -15.82 -22.52
CA GLU A 83 -28.07 -15.81 -22.93
C GLU A 83 -28.53 -14.50 -23.60
N THR A 84 -27.81 -13.38 -23.45
CA THR A 84 -28.23 -12.07 -24.00
C THR A 84 -27.08 -11.13 -24.34
N THR A 85 -27.30 -10.22 -25.30
CA THR A 85 -26.46 -9.02 -25.43
C THR A 85 -26.79 -8.07 -24.29
N THR A 86 -25.87 -7.96 -23.34
CA THR A 86 -26.04 -7.17 -22.12
C THR A 86 -25.79 -5.70 -22.37
N SER A 87 -24.95 -5.38 -23.36
CA SER A 87 -24.57 -3.99 -23.62
C SER A 87 -24.08 -3.79 -25.05
N ASP A 88 -24.46 -2.66 -25.64
CA ASP A 88 -24.05 -2.28 -26.99
C ASP A 88 -23.85 -0.75 -27.03
N TYR A 89 -22.59 -0.31 -26.95
CA TYR A 89 -22.23 1.11 -26.85
C TYR A 89 -21.40 1.57 -28.05
N PRO A 90 -21.54 2.84 -28.50
CA PRO A 90 -20.59 3.41 -29.45
C PRO A 90 -19.18 3.42 -28.84
N ALA A 91 -18.21 2.95 -29.63
CA ALA A 91 -16.81 2.94 -29.27
C ALA A 91 -16.27 4.39 -29.32
N PRO A 92 -15.64 4.88 -28.23
CA PRO A 92 -14.91 6.14 -28.25
C PRO A 92 -13.75 6.13 -29.26
N ALA A 93 -13.18 7.31 -29.53
CA ALA A 93 -11.96 7.41 -30.34
C ALA A 93 -10.85 6.50 -29.77
N ALA A 94 -10.02 5.93 -30.64
CA ALA A 94 -9.05 4.91 -30.24
C ALA A 94 -8.03 5.40 -29.20
N ASP A 95 -7.77 6.70 -29.19
CA ASP A 95 -6.83 7.43 -28.33
C ASP A 95 -7.50 8.21 -27.18
N ASP A 96 -8.80 8.00 -26.92
CA ASP A 96 -9.54 8.67 -25.84
C ASP A 96 -9.66 7.80 -24.56
N PRO A 97 -8.67 7.81 -23.63
CA PRO A 97 -8.73 7.01 -22.41
C PRO A 97 -9.89 7.39 -21.49
N GLN A 98 -10.35 8.64 -21.53
CA GLN A 98 -11.46 9.10 -20.70
C GLN A 98 -12.80 8.58 -21.22
N GLY A 99 -13.02 8.66 -22.54
CA GLY A 99 -14.17 8.04 -23.19
C GLY A 99 -14.21 6.54 -22.96
N TRP A 100 -13.08 5.85 -23.16
CA TRP A 100 -13.01 4.41 -22.93
C TRP A 100 -13.24 4.02 -21.46
N ALA A 101 -12.80 4.82 -20.50
CA ALA A 101 -13.09 4.59 -19.09
C ALA A 101 -14.59 4.75 -18.77
N ARG A 102 -15.25 5.79 -19.29
CA ARG A 102 -16.71 5.95 -19.15
C ARG A 102 -17.45 4.75 -19.71
N THR A 103 -17.14 4.37 -20.95
CA THR A 103 -17.76 3.20 -21.60
C THR A 103 -17.51 1.92 -20.82
N ALA A 104 -16.29 1.73 -20.28
CA ALA A 104 -15.98 0.56 -19.46
C ALA A 104 -16.79 0.53 -18.16
N VAL A 105 -16.93 1.64 -17.45
CA VAL A 105 -17.76 1.72 -16.23
C VAL A 105 -19.22 1.42 -16.52
N THR A 106 -19.77 1.97 -17.62
CA THR A 106 -21.14 1.67 -18.02
C THR A 106 -21.32 0.18 -18.37
N ALA A 107 -20.37 -0.40 -19.10
CA ALA A 107 -20.39 -1.83 -19.42
C ALA A 107 -20.26 -2.73 -18.19
N ILE A 108 -19.41 -2.36 -17.21
CA ILE A 108 -19.30 -3.07 -15.93
C ILE A 108 -20.62 -3.00 -15.17
N GLY A 109 -21.27 -1.83 -15.13
CA GLY A 109 -22.60 -1.68 -14.53
C GLY A 109 -23.61 -2.67 -15.11
N ALA A 110 -23.74 -2.71 -16.44
CA ALA A 110 -24.63 -3.64 -17.12
C ALA A 110 -24.25 -5.12 -16.91
N ALA A 111 -22.96 -5.43 -16.88
CA ALA A 111 -22.48 -6.79 -16.60
C ALA A 111 -22.82 -7.22 -15.15
N ARG A 112 -22.76 -6.31 -14.17
CA ARG A 112 -23.18 -6.57 -12.78
C ARG A 112 -24.69 -6.74 -12.64
N ASP A 113 -25.48 -6.07 -13.48
CA ASP A 113 -26.92 -6.29 -13.50
C ASP A 113 -27.26 -7.68 -14.03
N ALA A 114 -26.50 -8.20 -15.00
CA ALA A 114 -26.73 -9.49 -15.64
C ALA A 114 -26.02 -10.69 -15.01
N SER A 115 -24.99 -10.50 -14.17
CA SER A 115 -24.21 -11.57 -13.54
C SER A 115 -24.17 -11.39 -12.02
N GLU A 116 -24.69 -12.38 -11.29
CA GLU A 116 -24.63 -12.41 -9.82
C GLU A 116 -23.17 -12.41 -9.32
N ARG A 117 -22.28 -13.14 -10.00
CA ARG A 117 -20.85 -13.19 -9.64
C ARG A 117 -20.18 -11.81 -9.72
N LEU A 118 -20.48 -11.05 -10.76
CA LEU A 118 -19.97 -9.68 -10.89
C LEU A 118 -20.67 -8.71 -9.94
N ARG A 119 -21.96 -8.90 -9.68
CA ARG A 119 -22.73 -8.09 -8.74
C ARG A 119 -22.16 -8.18 -7.33
N ASP A 120 -21.85 -9.39 -6.89
CA ASP A 120 -21.36 -9.72 -5.54
C ASP A 120 -19.86 -9.47 -5.39
N ALA A 121 -19.13 -9.24 -6.49
CA ALA A 121 -17.72 -8.88 -6.44
C ALA A 121 -17.51 -7.47 -5.87
N GLU A 122 -16.57 -7.37 -4.92
CA GLU A 122 -16.06 -6.09 -4.41
C GLU A 122 -15.44 -5.25 -5.53
N ALA A 123 -15.51 -3.91 -5.40
CA ALA A 123 -14.98 -3.00 -6.42
C ALA A 123 -13.50 -3.26 -6.76
N GLU A 124 -12.68 -3.58 -5.75
CA GLU A 124 -11.27 -3.88 -5.94
C GLU A 124 -11.04 -5.13 -6.80
N ARG A 125 -11.90 -6.15 -6.69
CA ARG A 125 -11.81 -7.38 -7.51
C ARG A 125 -12.13 -7.10 -8.97
N LEU A 126 -13.07 -6.18 -9.23
CA LEU A 126 -13.39 -5.69 -10.58
C LEU A 126 -12.22 -4.89 -11.16
N TYR A 127 -11.61 -3.97 -10.40
CA TYR A 127 -10.42 -3.24 -10.84
C TYR A 127 -9.27 -4.19 -11.16
N GLN A 128 -9.03 -5.18 -10.30
CA GLN A 128 -8.00 -6.19 -10.55
C GLN A 128 -8.24 -6.93 -11.86
N ALA A 129 -9.46 -7.42 -12.12
CA ALA A 129 -9.81 -8.09 -13.37
C ALA A 129 -9.55 -7.19 -14.60
N ILE A 130 -10.02 -5.94 -14.54
CA ILE A 130 -9.85 -4.96 -15.62
C ILE A 130 -8.38 -4.67 -15.89
N PHE A 131 -7.58 -4.42 -14.84
CA PHE A 131 -6.19 -4.04 -15.04
C PHE A 131 -5.28 -5.24 -15.36
N GLU A 132 -5.57 -6.43 -14.87
CA GLU A 132 -4.87 -7.66 -15.29
C GLU A 132 -5.12 -7.96 -16.76
N GLY A 133 -6.37 -7.84 -17.23
CA GLY A 133 -6.70 -7.95 -18.65
C GLY A 133 -5.98 -6.89 -19.49
N ALA A 134 -6.00 -5.64 -19.04
CA ALA A 134 -5.38 -4.51 -19.75
C ALA A 134 -3.84 -4.61 -19.82
N LEU A 135 -3.21 -5.24 -18.82
CA LEU A 135 -1.77 -5.44 -18.73
C LEU A 135 -1.31 -6.81 -19.24
N GLY A 136 -2.22 -7.71 -19.60
CA GLY A 136 -1.87 -9.10 -19.95
C GLY A 136 -0.94 -9.26 -21.16
N LYS A 137 -0.80 -8.22 -22.00
CA LYS A 137 0.13 -8.16 -23.14
C LYS A 137 1.40 -7.35 -22.88
N ALA A 138 1.57 -6.83 -21.67
CA ALA A 138 2.78 -6.13 -21.26
C ALA A 138 3.88 -7.15 -20.94
N ASP A 139 4.50 -7.08 -19.76
CA ASP A 139 5.51 -8.03 -19.29
C ASP A 139 5.10 -8.72 -17.98
N VAL A 140 5.91 -9.68 -17.56
CA VAL A 140 5.70 -10.47 -16.33
C VAL A 140 5.80 -9.67 -15.03
N TYR A 141 6.23 -8.40 -15.10
CA TYR A 141 6.38 -7.51 -13.94
C TYR A 141 5.26 -6.47 -13.85
N SER A 142 4.55 -6.25 -14.95
CA SER A 142 3.43 -5.34 -15.08
C SER A 142 2.20 -5.93 -14.43
N ARG A 143 1.74 -5.29 -13.36
CA ARG A 143 0.61 -5.77 -12.57
C ARG A 143 -0.15 -4.63 -11.93
N TYR A 144 -1.42 -4.90 -11.65
CA TYR A 144 -2.21 -4.07 -10.77
C TYR A 144 -1.76 -4.26 -9.32
N ALA A 145 -1.72 -3.17 -8.56
CA ALA A 145 -1.50 -3.20 -7.12
C ALA A 145 -2.66 -2.46 -6.47
N GLY A 146 -3.53 -3.22 -5.81
CA GLY A 146 -4.75 -2.67 -5.24
C GLY A 146 -4.51 -1.67 -4.11
N ALA A 147 -5.56 -0.99 -3.64
CA ALA A 147 -5.43 0.12 -2.70
C ALA A 147 -4.61 -0.24 -1.43
N ARG A 148 -4.85 -1.43 -0.86
CA ARG A 148 -4.12 -1.93 0.31
C ARG A 148 -2.65 -2.18 0.00
N GLU A 149 -2.36 -2.93 -1.05
CA GLU A 149 -1.00 -3.26 -1.46
C GLU A 149 -0.21 -2.00 -1.81
N ALA A 150 -0.79 -1.09 -2.59
CA ALA A 150 -0.18 0.18 -2.94
C ALA A 150 0.15 1.04 -1.70
N ARG A 151 -0.72 1.03 -0.69
CA ARG A 151 -0.48 1.69 0.60
C ARG A 151 0.69 1.05 1.35
N GLU A 152 0.74 -0.27 1.41
CA GLU A 152 1.81 -1.02 2.07
C GLU A 152 3.17 -0.82 1.37
N HIS A 153 3.19 -0.82 0.04
CA HIS A 153 4.37 -0.51 -0.76
C HIS A 153 4.86 0.93 -0.57
N ARG A 154 3.95 1.91 -0.47
CA ARG A 154 4.34 3.28 -0.11
C ARG A 154 4.89 3.36 1.30
N ALA A 155 4.27 2.65 2.25
CA ALA A 155 4.71 2.61 3.63
C ALA A 155 6.10 1.99 3.81
N SER A 156 6.45 0.95 3.03
CA SER A 156 7.78 0.33 3.08
C SER A 156 8.88 1.22 2.52
N ARG A 157 8.58 2.00 1.46
CA ARG A 157 9.54 2.92 0.82
C ARG A 157 9.67 4.27 1.52
N ASN A 158 8.54 4.87 1.89
CA ASN A 158 8.47 6.26 2.35
C ASN A 158 8.15 6.37 3.85
N GLY A 159 7.97 5.24 4.54
CA GLY A 159 7.47 5.23 5.90
C GLY A 159 5.98 5.53 5.99
N PHE A 160 5.48 5.50 7.22
CA PHE A 160 4.06 5.68 7.54
C PHE A 160 3.90 6.43 8.87
N GLY A 161 2.76 7.09 9.07
CA GLY A 161 2.43 7.68 10.36
C GLY A 161 2.14 6.60 11.40
N GLY A 162 2.85 6.64 12.52
CA GLY A 162 2.71 5.65 13.59
C GLY A 162 3.55 5.99 14.82
N ILE A 163 3.70 5.01 15.72
CA ILE A 163 4.36 5.21 17.02
C ILE A 163 5.74 4.56 17.15
N GLY A 164 6.13 3.67 16.24
CA GLY A 164 7.48 3.09 16.21
C GLY A 164 7.69 1.85 17.08
N ILE A 165 6.78 0.89 17.01
CA ILE A 165 6.92 -0.42 17.66
C ILE A 165 6.78 -1.56 16.64
N LYS A 166 7.32 -2.73 16.98
CA LYS A 166 6.87 -4.02 16.43
C LYS A 166 6.24 -4.83 17.55
N PHE A 167 5.20 -5.57 17.20
CA PHE A 167 4.52 -6.47 18.12
C PHE A 167 4.24 -7.81 17.43
N ASP A 168 4.11 -8.85 18.24
CA ASP A 168 3.60 -10.16 17.82
C ASP A 168 2.36 -10.51 18.65
N LEU A 169 1.56 -11.44 18.12
CA LEU A 169 0.43 -12.01 18.86
C LEU A 169 0.93 -13.26 19.59
N VAL A 170 1.07 -13.17 20.91
CA VAL A 170 1.43 -14.30 21.78
C VAL A 170 0.19 -14.63 22.61
N ASP A 171 -0.33 -15.85 22.49
CA ASP A 171 -1.60 -16.28 23.11
C ASP A 171 -2.76 -15.32 22.80
N SER A 172 -2.84 -14.87 21.54
CA SER A 172 -3.82 -13.88 21.05
C SER A 172 -3.73 -12.50 21.72
N ALA A 173 -2.65 -12.21 22.45
CA ALA A 173 -2.37 -10.91 23.04
C ALA A 173 -1.23 -10.20 22.28
N PRO A 174 -1.43 -8.95 21.83
CA PRO A 174 -0.41 -8.18 21.14
C PRO A 174 0.69 -7.73 22.11
N ARG A 175 1.87 -8.34 21.98
CA ARG A 175 3.05 -8.09 22.79
C ARG A 175 4.12 -7.35 21.99
N ILE A 176 4.63 -6.26 22.54
CA ILE A 176 5.73 -5.50 21.94
C ILE A 176 6.99 -6.36 21.92
N VAL A 177 7.59 -6.54 20.75
CA VAL A 177 8.85 -7.29 20.54
C VAL A 177 10.01 -6.37 20.20
N GLU A 178 9.73 -5.15 19.70
CA GLU A 178 10.74 -4.13 19.42
C GLU A 178 10.16 -2.74 19.64
N VAL A 179 10.95 -1.87 20.26
CA VAL A 179 10.67 -0.43 20.35
C VAL A 179 11.77 0.29 19.59
N ILE A 180 11.39 1.07 18.57
CA ILE A 180 12.35 1.74 17.69
C ILE A 180 12.85 2.99 18.40
N GLU A 181 14.16 3.17 18.47
CA GLU A 181 14.81 4.37 19.02
C GLU A 181 14.34 5.66 18.30
N ASP A 182 14.36 6.78 19.03
CA ASP A 182 13.92 8.10 18.55
C ASP A 182 12.47 8.18 18.06
N THR A 183 11.62 7.21 18.41
CA THR A 183 10.19 7.22 18.07
C THR A 183 9.31 7.64 19.25
N PRO A 184 8.03 8.00 19.00
CA PRO A 184 7.07 8.32 20.06
C PRO A 184 6.99 7.23 21.12
N ALA A 185 7.02 5.96 20.73
CA ALA A 185 6.97 4.82 21.65
C ALA A 185 8.17 4.79 22.61
N ALA A 186 9.38 5.00 22.09
CA ALA A 186 10.59 5.07 22.92
C ALA A 186 10.51 6.23 23.92
N ARG A 187 10.09 7.42 23.47
CA ARG A 187 9.93 8.60 24.34
C ARG A 187 8.83 8.43 25.39
N ALA A 188 7.79 7.64 25.08
CA ALA A 188 6.72 7.32 26.02
C ALA A 188 7.10 6.20 27.01
N GLY A 189 8.33 5.66 26.95
CA GLY A 189 8.81 4.65 27.88
C GLY A 189 8.20 3.26 27.67
N LEU A 190 7.67 2.97 26.48
CA LEU A 190 7.23 1.62 26.11
C LEU A 190 8.44 0.68 26.03
N GLN A 191 8.23 -0.57 26.39
CA GLN A 191 9.29 -1.57 26.51
C GLN A 191 8.90 -2.87 25.80
N VAL A 192 9.93 -3.62 25.40
CA VAL A 192 9.77 -5.00 24.94
C VAL A 192 9.10 -5.81 26.06
N GLY A 193 8.09 -6.59 25.70
CA GLY A 193 7.30 -7.39 26.63
C GLY A 193 5.99 -6.74 27.07
N ASP A 194 5.79 -5.44 26.89
CA ASP A 194 4.52 -4.77 27.16
C ASP A 194 3.40 -5.39 26.31
N VAL A 195 2.23 -5.60 26.92
CA VAL A 195 1.05 -6.15 26.24
C VAL A 195 0.06 -5.02 25.97
N ILE A 196 -0.32 -4.80 24.71
CA ILE A 196 -1.29 -3.77 24.35
C ILE A 196 -2.70 -4.25 24.71
N VAL A 197 -3.42 -3.44 25.49
CA VAL A 197 -4.74 -3.80 26.06
C VAL A 197 -5.86 -2.99 25.41
N ALA A 198 -5.64 -1.69 25.23
CA ALA A 198 -6.61 -0.79 24.61
C ALA A 198 -5.91 0.28 23.76
N ILE A 199 -6.61 0.75 22.74
CA ILE A 199 -6.19 1.85 21.86
C ILE A 199 -7.39 2.81 21.78
N ASP A 200 -7.14 4.09 22.07
CA ASP A 200 -8.14 5.17 22.13
C ASP A 200 -9.34 4.83 23.03
N GLY A 201 -9.06 4.15 24.16
CA GLY A 201 -10.07 3.74 25.14
C GLY A 201 -10.81 2.44 24.79
N GLU A 202 -10.63 1.91 23.58
CA GLU A 202 -11.28 0.68 23.15
C GLU A 202 -10.38 -0.55 23.34
N MET A 203 -10.93 -1.59 23.98
CA MET A 203 -10.25 -2.87 24.16
C MET A 203 -9.97 -3.52 22.81
N ILE A 204 -8.74 -4.00 22.61
CA ILE A 204 -8.33 -4.62 21.33
C ILE A 204 -8.32 -6.15 21.36
N ARG A 205 -8.89 -6.76 22.41
CA ARG A 205 -8.98 -8.21 22.53
C ARG A 205 -9.84 -8.77 21.39
N GLY A 206 -9.32 -9.79 20.72
CA GLY A 206 -10.02 -10.46 19.61
C GLY A 206 -9.78 -9.82 18.25
N MET A 207 -9.12 -8.66 18.18
CA MET A 207 -8.71 -8.06 16.92
C MET A 207 -7.53 -8.82 16.32
N ASP A 208 -7.47 -8.87 14.99
CA ASP A 208 -6.33 -9.41 14.28
C ASP A 208 -5.14 -8.42 14.21
N ARG A 209 -4.00 -8.89 13.72
CA ARG A 209 -2.78 -8.09 13.59
C ARG A 209 -2.98 -6.87 12.69
N GLY A 210 -3.75 -7.00 11.62
CA GLY A 210 -4.02 -5.94 10.66
C GLY A 210 -4.90 -4.84 11.24
N GLU A 211 -5.95 -5.21 11.97
CA GLU A 211 -6.84 -4.30 12.69
C GLU A 211 -6.08 -3.49 13.73
N ILE A 212 -5.28 -4.16 14.58
CA ILE A 212 -4.43 -3.50 15.57
C ILE A 212 -3.43 -2.55 14.89
N SER A 213 -2.79 -3.01 13.80
CA SER A 213 -1.84 -2.19 13.05
C SER A 213 -2.50 -0.94 12.44
N ASN A 214 -3.73 -1.07 11.94
CA ASN A 214 -4.49 0.05 11.38
C ASN A 214 -4.84 1.10 12.45
N ARG A 215 -5.16 0.67 13.68
CA ARG A 215 -5.42 1.57 14.82
C ARG A 215 -4.16 2.26 15.34
N LEU A 216 -3.03 1.55 15.38
CA LEU A 216 -1.75 2.14 15.79
C LEU A 216 -1.21 3.15 14.76
N ARG A 217 -1.52 2.92 13.48
CA ARG A 217 -1.21 3.87 12.38
C ARG A 217 -2.22 5.01 12.35
N GLY A 218 -1.85 6.07 11.67
CA GLY A 218 -2.70 7.25 11.51
C GLY A 218 -1.95 8.39 10.86
N ALA A 219 -2.61 9.54 10.71
CA ALA A 219 -1.95 10.74 10.20
C ALA A 219 -0.75 11.12 11.07
N VAL A 220 0.32 11.62 10.43
CA VAL A 220 1.45 12.19 11.17
C VAL A 220 0.92 13.35 12.03
N ALA A 221 1.48 13.50 13.22
CA ALA A 221 1.11 14.49 14.23
C ALA A 221 -0.25 14.28 14.94
N SER A 222 -1.05 13.28 14.56
CA SER A 222 -2.27 12.94 15.31
C SER A 222 -1.96 12.26 16.64
N GLU A 223 -2.90 12.39 17.58
CA GLU A 223 -2.77 11.80 18.92
C GLU A 223 -3.31 10.37 18.95
N LEU A 224 -2.78 9.60 19.90
CA LEU A 224 -3.17 8.23 20.19
C LEU A 224 -3.07 8.02 21.70
N SER A 225 -4.13 7.53 22.33
CA SER A 225 -4.06 6.99 23.69
C SER A 225 -3.89 5.48 23.61
N MET A 226 -2.95 4.92 24.37
CA MET A 226 -2.74 3.48 24.40
C MET A 226 -2.61 3.01 25.85
N THR A 227 -3.33 1.95 26.18
CA THR A 227 -3.18 1.26 27.47
C THR A 227 -2.39 -0.01 27.23
N VAL A 228 -1.25 -0.13 27.90
CA VAL A 228 -0.44 -1.35 27.92
C VAL A 228 -0.46 -1.96 29.32
N ARG A 229 -0.09 -3.24 29.42
CA ARG A 229 0.10 -3.93 30.69
C ARG A 229 1.55 -4.38 30.79
N ARG A 230 2.20 -3.94 31.87
CA ARG A 230 3.56 -4.34 32.25
C ARG A 230 3.47 -5.14 33.56
N GLY A 231 3.64 -6.46 33.46
CA GLY A 231 3.35 -7.35 34.59
C GLY A 231 1.87 -7.32 34.98
N LYS A 232 1.56 -6.84 36.19
CA LYS A 232 0.20 -6.73 36.74
C LYS A 232 -0.42 -5.34 36.61
N GLU A 233 0.37 -4.32 36.29
CA GLU A 233 -0.10 -2.93 36.31
C GLU A 233 -0.46 -2.45 34.90
N PRO A 234 -1.64 -1.84 34.72
CA PRO A 234 -1.96 -1.11 33.50
C PRO A 234 -1.22 0.23 33.48
N LEU A 235 -0.62 0.55 32.35
CA LEU A 235 0.02 1.84 32.07
C LEU A 235 -0.68 2.49 30.88
N GLN A 236 -1.20 3.70 31.08
CA GLN A 236 -1.74 4.50 30.00
C GLN A 236 -0.68 5.46 29.48
N VAL A 237 -0.50 5.50 28.17
CA VAL A 237 0.44 6.39 27.48
C VAL A 237 -0.29 7.21 26.42
N ALA A 238 -0.02 8.51 26.41
CA ALA A 238 -0.43 9.40 25.33
C ALA A 238 0.75 9.55 24.35
N LEU A 239 0.49 9.30 23.07
CA LEU A 239 1.49 9.29 22.02
C LEU A 239 1.05 10.26 20.91
N ARG A 240 2.02 10.99 20.36
CA ARG A 240 1.83 11.76 19.14
C ARG A 240 2.49 11.02 17.98
N ARG A 241 1.69 10.61 16.98
CA ARG A 241 2.20 9.85 15.82
C ARG A 241 3.24 10.68 15.06
N SER A 242 4.26 10.00 14.57
CA SER A 242 5.33 10.59 13.76
C SER A 242 5.57 9.76 12.51
N LEU A 243 6.38 10.26 11.57
CA LEU A 243 6.79 9.48 10.42
C LEU A 243 7.76 8.37 10.85
N ILE A 244 7.30 7.13 10.73
CA ILE A 244 8.10 5.94 11.03
C ILE A 244 8.64 5.38 9.72
N VAL A 245 9.97 5.36 9.59
CA VAL A 245 10.66 4.78 8.44
C VAL A 245 11.34 3.49 8.87
N PRO A 246 10.97 2.34 8.29
CA PRO A 246 11.57 1.05 8.65
C PRO A 246 13.10 1.07 8.52
N ARG A 247 13.79 0.45 9.49
CA ARG A 247 15.24 0.21 9.39
C ARG A 247 15.49 -0.87 8.34
N THR A 248 16.35 -0.60 7.37
CA THR A 248 16.67 -1.54 6.27
C THR A 248 18.11 -2.03 6.31
N VAL A 249 18.95 -1.46 7.18
CA VAL A 249 20.37 -1.79 7.30
C VAL A 249 20.68 -2.19 8.73
N THR A 250 21.38 -3.30 8.91
CA THR A 250 21.93 -3.74 10.20
C THR A 250 23.41 -4.06 10.04
N MET A 251 24.19 -3.92 11.10
CA MET A 251 25.63 -4.18 11.09
C MET A 251 26.01 -5.30 12.06
N THR A 252 26.93 -6.15 11.64
CA THR A 252 27.65 -7.09 12.49
C THR A 252 29.16 -6.90 12.28
N LEU A 253 29.94 -6.96 13.35
CA LEU A 253 31.40 -6.86 13.29
C LEU A 253 32.00 -8.23 13.58
N ALA A 254 32.85 -8.74 12.69
CA ALA A 254 33.50 -10.03 12.84
C ALA A 254 34.92 -9.99 12.27
N GLY A 255 35.92 -10.28 13.10
CA GLY A 255 37.31 -10.45 12.65
C GLY A 255 37.92 -9.23 11.92
N GLY A 256 37.53 -8.00 12.30
CA GLY A 256 37.97 -6.78 11.60
C GLY A 256 37.19 -6.44 10.33
N VAL A 257 36.15 -7.21 9.99
CA VAL A 257 35.23 -6.95 8.88
C VAL A 257 33.91 -6.41 9.41
N ALA A 258 33.38 -5.36 8.76
CA ALA A 258 32.04 -4.86 9.01
C ALA A 258 31.06 -5.43 7.95
N GLU A 259 30.14 -6.26 8.39
CA GLU A 259 29.08 -6.81 7.54
C GLU A 259 27.81 -5.97 7.69
N PHE A 260 27.35 -5.38 6.60
CA PHE A 260 26.09 -4.65 6.53
C PHE A 260 25.05 -5.46 5.77
N LYS A 261 24.01 -5.91 6.46
CA LYS A 261 22.86 -6.54 5.82
C LYS A 261 21.88 -5.47 5.37
N ILE A 262 21.63 -5.39 4.05
CA ILE A 262 20.68 -4.45 3.44
C ILE A 262 19.48 -5.26 2.94
N GLY A 263 18.36 -5.19 3.66
CA GLY A 263 17.16 -5.98 3.36
C GLY A 263 16.27 -5.39 2.26
N SER A 264 16.34 -4.08 2.02
CA SER A 264 15.62 -3.36 0.96
C SER A 264 16.14 -1.93 0.82
N PHE A 265 15.73 -1.22 -0.23
CA PHE A 265 16.04 0.20 -0.44
C PHE A 265 14.82 1.09 -0.20
N ASN A 266 14.83 1.80 0.92
CA ASN A 266 13.85 2.81 1.29
C ASN A 266 14.52 4.17 1.53
N GLN A 267 13.74 5.20 1.82
CA GLN A 267 14.25 6.56 1.92
C GLN A 267 15.34 6.77 3.01
N ARG A 268 15.49 5.85 3.97
CA ARG A 268 16.47 5.91 5.06
C ARG A 268 17.71 5.05 4.79
N THR A 269 17.72 4.19 3.78
CA THR A 269 18.76 3.17 3.59
C THR A 269 20.16 3.74 3.45
N ALA A 270 20.37 4.71 2.55
CA ALA A 270 21.70 5.30 2.32
C ALA A 270 22.26 5.97 3.58
N TYR A 271 21.45 6.81 4.24
CA TYR A 271 21.81 7.47 5.50
C TYR A 271 22.11 6.46 6.62
N GLY A 272 21.30 5.40 6.73
CA GLY A 272 21.50 4.34 7.71
C GLY A 272 22.83 3.61 7.50
N LEU A 273 23.17 3.29 6.25
CA LEU A 273 24.45 2.66 5.92
C LEU A 273 25.63 3.59 6.19
N GLU A 274 25.54 4.87 5.80
CA GLU A 274 26.60 5.85 6.04
C GLU A 274 26.93 5.99 7.54
N ASN A 275 25.90 6.05 8.39
CA ASN A 275 26.10 6.13 9.84
C ASN A 275 26.72 4.86 10.42
N LEU A 276 26.26 3.68 9.98
CA LEU A 276 26.84 2.41 10.43
C LEU A 276 28.28 2.23 9.93
N LEU A 277 28.63 2.75 8.75
CA LEU A 277 30.01 2.80 8.26
C LEU A 277 30.90 3.69 9.14
N LYS A 278 30.41 4.87 9.55
CA LYS A 278 31.13 5.76 10.49
C LYS A 278 31.34 5.08 11.84
N ASP A 279 30.30 4.40 12.36
CA ASP A 279 30.36 3.64 13.61
C ASP A 279 31.36 2.46 13.52
N ALA A 280 31.36 1.71 12.41
CA ALA A 280 32.33 0.63 12.18
C ALA A 280 33.78 1.15 12.20
N ARG A 281 34.04 2.26 11.51
CA ARG A 281 35.37 2.91 11.49
C ARG A 281 35.78 3.40 12.87
N ALA A 282 34.86 3.98 13.65
CA ALA A 282 35.14 4.43 15.01
C ALA A 282 35.45 3.26 15.95
N LYS A 283 34.71 2.15 15.84
CA LYS A 283 34.87 0.97 16.71
C LYS A 283 36.10 0.14 16.38
N LEU A 284 36.42 -0.06 15.10
CA LEU A 284 37.54 -0.92 14.67
C LEU A 284 38.83 -0.13 14.44
N GLY A 285 38.75 1.18 14.16
CA GLY A 285 39.91 2.01 13.86
C GLY A 285 40.76 1.44 12.73
N GLY A 286 42.08 1.35 12.96
CA GLY A 286 43.02 0.70 12.02
C GLY A 286 42.86 -0.81 11.88
N GLY A 287 42.01 -1.45 12.69
CA GLY A 287 41.66 -2.87 12.60
C GLY A 287 40.54 -3.18 11.59
N LEU A 288 39.94 -2.16 10.95
CA LEU A 288 38.96 -2.37 9.88
C LEU A 288 39.67 -2.85 8.61
N GLN A 289 39.54 -4.14 8.32
CA GLN A 289 40.16 -4.80 7.17
C GLN A 289 39.29 -4.70 5.91
N GLY A 290 37.98 -4.60 6.06
CA GLY A 290 37.07 -4.55 4.92
C GLY A 290 35.60 -4.45 5.29
N VAL A 291 34.77 -4.38 4.26
CA VAL A 291 33.30 -4.26 4.36
C VAL A 291 32.65 -5.33 3.49
N VAL A 292 31.60 -5.96 4.01
CA VAL A 292 30.71 -6.85 3.26
C VAL A 292 29.33 -6.23 3.20
N LEU A 293 28.73 -6.15 2.00
CA LEU A 293 27.33 -5.79 1.81
C LEU A 293 26.52 -7.06 1.55
N ASP A 294 25.80 -7.55 2.57
CA ASP A 294 24.89 -8.68 2.40
C ASP A 294 23.53 -8.19 1.87
N MET A 295 23.28 -8.44 0.59
CA MET A 295 22.02 -8.13 -0.08
C MET A 295 21.18 -9.37 -0.40
N ARG A 296 21.49 -10.54 0.20
CA ARG A 296 20.71 -11.76 -0.03
C ARG A 296 19.27 -11.56 0.46
N GLY A 297 18.31 -11.92 -0.40
CA GLY A 297 16.87 -11.76 -0.12
C GLY A 297 16.36 -10.31 -0.24
N ASN A 298 17.17 -9.37 -0.73
CA ASN A 298 16.74 -8.00 -0.97
C ASN A 298 16.00 -7.89 -2.32
N PRO A 299 14.70 -7.52 -2.33
CA PRO A 299 13.91 -7.44 -3.56
C PRO A 299 14.10 -6.11 -4.33
N GLY A 300 14.99 -5.23 -3.86
CA GLY A 300 15.22 -3.89 -4.39
C GLY A 300 14.51 -2.81 -3.59
N GLY A 301 13.95 -1.82 -4.27
CA GLY A 301 13.29 -0.67 -3.67
C GLY A 301 13.49 0.61 -4.48
N LEU A 302 13.71 1.72 -3.79
CA LEU A 302 13.93 3.03 -4.40
C LEU A 302 15.28 3.08 -5.13
N LEU A 303 15.25 3.29 -6.46
CA LEU A 303 16.44 3.34 -7.31
C LEU A 303 17.42 4.43 -6.88
N ASP A 304 16.94 5.64 -6.58
CA ASP A 304 17.78 6.76 -6.12
C ASP A 304 18.52 6.43 -4.82
N LYS A 305 17.93 5.59 -3.97
CA LYS A 305 18.55 5.12 -2.72
C LYS A 305 19.57 4.00 -2.96
N ALA A 306 19.35 3.15 -3.95
CA ALA A 306 20.36 2.20 -4.40
C ALA A 306 21.58 2.91 -5.01
N VAL A 307 21.33 3.93 -5.84
CA VAL A 307 22.39 4.80 -6.40
C VAL A 307 23.17 5.49 -5.28
N ALA A 308 22.48 6.12 -4.32
CA ALA A 308 23.13 6.77 -3.19
C ALA A 308 23.94 5.81 -2.31
N VAL A 309 23.54 4.55 -2.17
CA VAL A 309 24.34 3.52 -1.50
C VAL A 309 25.61 3.19 -2.28
N ALA A 310 25.51 3.02 -3.61
CA ALA A 310 26.67 2.74 -4.46
C ALA A 310 27.67 3.91 -4.49
N ASP A 311 27.16 5.15 -4.46
CA ASP A 311 27.95 6.38 -4.44
C ASP A 311 28.84 6.52 -3.19
N LEU A 312 28.53 5.81 -2.10
CA LEU A 312 29.41 5.74 -0.92
C LEU A 312 30.74 5.01 -1.19
N PHE A 313 30.82 4.22 -2.27
CA PHE A 313 31.95 3.34 -2.58
C PHE A 313 32.60 3.60 -3.95
N ILE A 314 31.89 4.26 -4.87
CA ILE A 314 32.36 4.51 -6.25
C ILE A 314 32.87 5.95 -6.34
N ALA A 315 34.14 6.12 -6.70
CA ALA A 315 34.78 7.44 -6.72
C ALA A 315 34.39 8.30 -7.94
N HIS A 316 34.12 7.69 -9.10
CA HIS A 316 33.73 8.37 -10.33
C HIS A 316 33.10 7.41 -11.34
N GLY A 317 32.37 7.96 -12.30
CA GLY A 317 31.71 7.23 -13.38
C GLY A 317 30.20 7.10 -13.20
N PRO A 318 29.46 6.74 -14.28
CA PRO A 318 28.02 6.53 -14.20
C PRO A 318 27.68 5.28 -13.38
N ILE A 319 26.73 5.39 -12.45
CA ILE A 319 26.25 4.25 -11.65
C ILE A 319 25.15 3.47 -12.37
N VAL A 320 24.20 4.18 -13.00
CA VAL A 320 23.06 3.58 -13.69
C VAL A 320 22.63 4.44 -14.88
N SER A 321 22.06 3.79 -15.91
CA SER A 321 21.40 4.44 -17.04
C SER A 321 20.02 3.81 -17.24
N THR A 322 19.02 4.65 -17.48
CA THR A 322 17.64 4.23 -17.74
C THR A 322 17.25 4.53 -19.18
N ARG A 323 16.41 3.69 -19.77
CA ARG A 323 15.81 3.92 -21.08
C ARG A 323 14.31 3.70 -20.98
N GLY A 324 13.52 4.71 -21.32
CA GLY A 324 12.07 4.66 -21.29
C GLY A 324 11.47 5.81 -22.08
N ARG A 325 10.14 5.84 -22.21
CA ARG A 325 9.42 6.94 -22.88
C ARG A 325 9.47 8.24 -22.08
N HIS A 326 9.52 8.12 -20.75
CA HIS A 326 9.74 9.19 -19.78
C HIS A 326 10.87 8.77 -18.82
N PRO A 327 12.14 8.91 -19.24
CA PRO A 327 13.30 8.47 -18.47
C PRO A 327 13.61 9.33 -17.26
#